data_AF-A0A2S9SJP9-F1
#
_entry.id   AF-A0A2S9SJP9-F1
#
_cell.length_a   1.000
_cell.length_b   1.000
_cell.length_c   1.000
_cell.angle_alpha   90.00
_cell.angle_beta   90.00
_cell.angle_gamma   90.00
#
_symmetry.space_group_name_H-M   'P 1'
#
loop_
_entity.id
_entity.type
_entity.pdbx_description
1 polymer ?
#
loop_
_entity_poly.entity_id
_entity_poly.type
_entity_poly.pdbx_seq_one_letter_code
_entity_poly.pdbx_strand_id
1 'polypeptide(L)' 'MQTPAQEVGMEVIVSGRHCHVRDDVRAQVEDRLSGVEKLKDRVQRAEVVFTAQGT' A
#
# COMPACT_ATOMS: atom_id res chain seq x y z
N MET A 1 -21.19 10.95 -12.48
CA MET A 1 -20.47 10.91 -11.19
C MET A 1 -19.23 10.07 -11.46
N GLN A 2 -18.04 10.69 -11.48
CA GLN A 2 -16.80 10.02 -11.89
C GLN A 2 -16.46 8.92 -10.88
N THR A 3 -16.50 7.66 -11.30
CA THR A 3 -15.70 6.60 -10.68
C THR A 3 -14.25 6.92 -11.01
N PRO A 4 -13.35 7.13 -10.03
CA PRO A 4 -11.94 7.34 -10.35
C PRO A 4 -11.44 6.10 -11.06
N ALA A 5 -10.89 6.29 -12.25
CA ALA A 5 -10.24 5.25 -13.03
C ALA A 5 -9.24 4.56 -12.09
N GLN A 6 -9.48 3.28 -11.82
CA GLN A 6 -8.49 2.45 -11.16
C GLN A 6 -7.32 2.39 -12.14
N GLU A 7 -6.30 3.21 -11.92
CA GLU A 7 -5.05 3.14 -12.65
C GLU A 7 -4.58 1.69 -12.56
N VAL A 8 -4.37 1.05 -13.71
CA VAL A 8 -3.95 -0.35 -13.77
C VAL A 8 -2.49 -0.43 -13.33
N GLY A 9 -2.30 -0.41 -12.02
CA GLY A 9 -1.06 -0.63 -11.29
C GLY A 9 -1.34 -1.54 -10.10
N MET A 10 -0.29 -2.14 -9.54
CA MET A 10 -0.34 -2.99 -8.35
C MET A 10 -1.35 -2.47 -7.29
N GLU A 11 -2.28 -3.32 -6.85
CA GLU A 11 -3.26 -2.95 -5.83
C GLU A 11 -2.58 -2.96 -4.45
N VAL A 12 -2.41 -1.79 -3.81
CA VAL A 12 -1.77 -1.67 -2.50
C VAL A 12 -2.82 -1.49 -1.40
N ILE A 13 -2.88 -2.45 -0.48
CA ILE A 13 -3.77 -2.42 0.68
C ILE A 13 -2.92 -2.23 1.92
N VAL A 14 -3.17 -1.13 2.64
CA VAL A 14 -2.48 -0.85 3.89
C VAL A 14 -3.45 -0.97 5.04
N SER A 15 -3.13 -1.83 6.00
CA SER A 15 -3.95 -2.11 7.18
C SER A 15 -3.11 -2.04 8.46
N GLY A 16 -3.73 -1.68 9.57
CA GLY A 16 -3.10 -1.67 10.89
C GLY A 16 -3.73 -2.71 11.82
N ARG A 17 -2.92 -3.63 12.36
CA ARG A 17 -3.30 -4.54 13.42
C ARG A 17 -2.98 -3.87 14.76
N HIS A 18 -4.02 -3.35 15.40
CA HIS A 18 -3.94 -2.63 16.67
C HIS A 18 -3.18 -1.29 16.60
N CYS A 19 -3.10 -0.68 15.41
CA CYS A 19 -2.50 0.64 15.20
C CYS A 19 -3.29 1.42 14.15
N HIS A 20 -3.36 2.73 14.33
CA HIS A 20 -3.91 3.63 13.32
C HIS A 20 -2.82 4.00 12.31
N VAL A 21 -2.99 3.57 11.06
CA VAL A 21 -2.07 3.91 9.98
C VAL A 21 -2.51 5.23 9.37
N ARG A 22 -1.63 6.23 9.43
CA ARG A 22 -1.88 7.55 8.83
C ARG A 22 -1.73 7.49 7.31
N ASP A 23 -2.44 8.36 6.61
CA ASP A 23 -2.36 8.48 5.15
C ASP A 23 -0.93 8.76 4.64
N ASP A 24 -0.12 9.50 5.40
CA ASP A 24 1.32 9.70 5.15
C ASP A 24 2.10 8.38 5.05
N VAL A 25 1.78 7.41 5.91
CA VAL A 25 2.42 6.09 5.89
C VAL A 25 1.95 5.31 4.67
N ARG A 26 0.67 5.44 4.30
CA ARG A 26 0.11 4.80 3.12
C ARG A 26 0.78 5.31 1.83
N ALA A 27 0.90 6.63 1.67
CA ALA A 27 1.57 7.24 0.53
C ALA A 27 3.06 6.81 0.43
N GLN A 28 3.77 6.73 1.56
CA GLN A 28 5.14 6.24 1.58
C GLN A 28 5.26 4.77 1.17
N VAL A 29 4.30 3.92 1.57
CA VAL A 29 4.27 2.51 1.17
C VAL A 29 4.04 2.38 -0.34
N GLU A 30 3.11 3.17 -0.90
CA GLU A 30 2.82 3.18 -2.33
C GLU A 30 4.02 3.65 -3.16
N ASP A 31 4.68 4.74 -2.76
CA ASP A 31 5.91 5.22 -3.39
C ASP A 31 7.02 4.15 -3.34
N ARG A 32 7.24 3.56 -2.16
CA ARG A 32 8.25 2.51 -1.96
C ARG A 32 8.00 1.30 -2.85
N LEU A 33 6.74 0.84 -2.94
CA LEU A 33 6.36 -0.31 -3.77
C LEU A 33 6.48 0.02 -5.27
N SER A 34 6.15 1.26 -5.66
CA SER A 34 6.21 1.71 -7.05
C SER A 34 7.66 1.80 -7.54
N GLY A 35 8.58 2.13 -6.63
CA GLY A 35 10.02 2.14 -6.88
C GLY A 35 10.65 0.75 -7.04
N VAL A 36 9.96 -0.34 -6.67
CA VAL A 36 10.48 -1.69 -6.87
C VAL A 36 10.01 -2.24 -8.21
N GLU A 37 10.87 -2.10 -9.23
CA GLU A 37 10.59 -2.55 -10.61
C GLU A 37 10.18 -4.03 -10.69
N LYS A 38 10.74 -4.88 -9.82
CA LYS A 38 10.40 -6.32 -9.74
C LYS A 38 8.98 -6.59 -9.28
N LEU A 39 8.39 -5.69 -8.48
CA LEU A 39 7.01 -5.85 -8.00
C LEU A 39 6.03 -5.37 -9.06
N LYS A 40 6.35 -4.30 -9.80
CA LYS A 40 5.48 -3.78 -10.87
C LYS A 40 5.13 -4.80 -11.94
N ASP A 41 6.09 -5.61 -12.37
CA ASP A 41 5.88 -6.62 -13.41
C ASP A 41 5.16 -7.89 -12.91
N ARG A 42 5.32 -8.22 -11.62
CA ARG A 42 4.97 -9.55 -11.09
C ARG A 42 3.90 -9.56 -10.01
N VAL A 43 3.52 -8.40 -9.49
CA VAL A 43 2.62 -8.29 -8.34
C VAL A 43 1.34 -7.59 -8.74
N GLN A 44 0.25 -8.35 -8.68
CA GLN A 44 -1.10 -7.81 -8.85
C GLN A 44 -1.57 -7.06 -7.60
N ARG A 45 -1.19 -7.55 -6.42
CA ARG A 45 -1.71 -7.07 -5.13
C ARG A 45 -0.64 -7.16 -4.04
N ALA A 46 -0.44 -6.08 -3.30
CA ALA A 46 0.46 -5.98 -2.16
C ALA A 46 -0.34 -5.61 -0.90
N GLU A 47 -0.38 -6.51 0.08
CA GLU A 47 -1.03 -6.27 1.36
C GLU A 47 0.03 -6.00 2.44
N VAL A 48 -0.10 -4.84 3.09
CA VAL A 48 0.84 -4.36 4.11
C VAL A 48 0.10 -4.22 5.42
N VAL A 49 0.54 -4.98 6.42
CA VAL A 49 -0.05 -4.98 7.77
C VAL A 49 0.94 -4.39 8.76
N PHE A 50 0.58 -3.25 9.34
CA PHE A 50 1.34 -2.60 10.41
C PHE A 50 0.93 -3.16 11.76
N THR A 51 1.88 -3.58 12.58
CA THR A 51 1.66 -3.99 13.97
C THR A 51 2.41 -3.06 14.90
N ALA A 52 1.73 -2.47 15.88
CA ALA A 52 2.40 -1.78 16.97
C ALA A 52 2.79 -2.82 18.02
N GLN A 53 4.09 -3.10 18.15
CA GLN A 53 4.61 -3.91 19.24
C GLN A 53 5.06 -2.97 20.36
N GLY A 54 4.33 -2.96 21.47
CA GLY A 54 4.74 -2.22 22.66
C GLY A 54 5.98 -2.89 23.26
N THR A 55 7.09 -2.14 23.32
CA THR A 55 8.31 -2.53 24.04
C THR A 55 8.18 -2.24 25.51
#